data_AF-A0A7S0SBX8-F1
#
_entry.id   AF-A0A7S0SBX8-F1
#
_cell.length_a   1.000
_cell.length_b   1.000
_cell.length_c   1.000
_cell.angle_alpha   90.00
_cell.angle_beta   90.00
_cell.angle_gamma   90.00
#
_symmetry.space_group_name_H-M   'P 1'
#
loop_
_entity.id
_entity.type
_entity.pdbx_description
1 polymer ?
#
loop_
_entity_poly.entity_id
_entity_poly.type
_entity_poly.pdbx_seq_one_letter_code
_entity_poly.pdbx_strand_id
1 'polypeptide(L)'
;RLYSAAARATLLCPRARVYVDFDGNVIARHVPMRRGWDLPTHLARLRARRHTWREIYWHLWGVLHVLPRCARCRAVVPAAELAQCTYHPAAADFDDSPVGGAK
;
A
#
# COMPACT_ATOMS: atom_id res chain seq x y z
N ARG A 1 3.03 1.97 -7.78
CA ARG A 1 2.49 3.20 -7.16
C ARG A 1 3.69 4.08 -6.83
N LEU A 2 3.54 5.40 -6.92
CA LEU A 2 4.60 6.34 -6.56
C LEU A 2 4.72 6.37 -5.03
N TYR A 3 5.91 6.53 -4.47
CA TYR A 3 6.10 6.79 -3.03
C TYR A 3 7.36 7.63 -2.86
N SER A 4 7.47 8.39 -1.77
CA SER A 4 8.70 9.12 -1.45
C SER A 4 9.83 8.16 -1.06
N ALA A 5 11.09 8.58 -1.24
CA ALA A 5 12.24 7.76 -0.88
C ALA A 5 12.26 7.39 0.62
N ALA A 6 11.85 8.33 1.49
CA ALA A 6 11.73 8.11 2.93
C ALA A 6 10.69 7.04 3.28
N ALA A 7 9.56 7.02 2.54
CA ALA A 7 8.49 6.05 2.74
C ALA A 7 8.88 4.61 2.40
N ARG A 8 9.94 4.40 1.61
CA ARG A 8 10.36 3.07 1.14
C ARG A 8 10.75 2.11 2.26
N ALA A 9 11.34 2.63 3.33
CA ALA A 9 11.82 1.81 4.44
C ALA A 9 10.68 1.34 5.36
N THR A 10 9.60 2.11 5.43
CA THR A 10 8.52 1.92 6.42
C THR A 10 7.24 1.36 5.81
N LEU A 11 6.96 1.63 4.53
CA LEU A 11 5.76 1.13 3.85
C LEU A 11 5.92 -0.30 3.34
N LEU A 12 5.00 -1.16 3.79
CA LEU A 12 4.80 -2.48 3.20
C LEU A 12 4.17 -2.35 1.81
N CYS A 13 4.60 -3.21 0.88
CA CYS A 13 4.11 -3.29 -0.48
C CYS A 13 3.23 -4.53 -0.63
N PRO A 14 1.90 -4.39 -0.79
CA PRO A 14 1.00 -5.53 -1.02
C PRO A 14 1.32 -6.33 -2.29
N ARG A 15 2.03 -5.71 -3.24
CA ARG A 15 2.44 -6.32 -4.52
C ARG A 15 3.87 -6.87 -4.50
N ALA A 16 4.63 -6.63 -3.44
CA ALA A 16 5.98 -7.18 -3.35
C ALA A 16 5.90 -8.67 -3.06
N ARG A 17 6.88 -9.42 -3.58
CA ARG A 17 7.06 -10.80 -3.17
C ARG A 17 7.35 -10.82 -1.67
N VAL A 18 6.46 -11.45 -0.92
CA VAL A 18 6.61 -11.63 0.51
C VAL A 18 7.73 -12.63 0.77
N TYR A 19 8.68 -12.26 1.62
CA TYR A 19 9.75 -13.13 2.10
C TYR A 19 9.86 -13.00 3.61
N VAL A 20 10.02 -14.12 4.30
CA VAL A 20 10.22 -14.15 5.75
C VAL A 20 11.71 -14.29 6.01
N ASP A 21 12.29 -13.37 6.80
CA ASP A 21 13.71 -13.46 7.18
C ASP A 21 13.95 -14.54 8.25
N PHE A 22 15.23 -14.76 8.58
CA PHE A 22 15.63 -15.74 9.58
C PHE A 22 15.09 -15.43 10.99
N ASP A 23 14.73 -14.17 11.25
CA ASP A 23 14.17 -13.70 12.52
C ASP A 23 12.63 -13.80 12.55
N GLY A 24 12.01 -14.28 11.47
CA GLY A 24 10.56 -14.42 11.35
C GLY A 24 9.83 -13.14 10.92
N ASN A 25 10.54 -12.08 10.53
CA ASN A 25 9.91 -10.85 10.05
C ASN A 25 9.45 -10.99 8.60
N VAL A 26 8.24 -10.52 8.33
CA VAL A 26 7.67 -10.47 6.98
C VAL A 26 8.21 -9.25 6.23
N ILE A 27 9.09 -9.48 5.26
CA ILE A 27 9.66 -8.45 4.39
C ILE A 27 8.87 -8.38 3.08
N ALA A 28 8.20 -7.25 2.87
CA ALA A 28 7.52 -6.91 1.62
C ALA A 28 7.71 -5.42 1.32
N ARG A 29 8.84 -5.05 0.72
CA ARG A 29 9.22 -3.63 0.51
C ARG A 29 8.89 -3.13 -0.89
N HIS A 30 8.55 -1.85 -1.00
CA HIS A 30 8.45 -1.19 -2.31
C HIS A 30 9.82 -1.09 -2.98
N VAL A 31 9.88 -1.48 -4.26
CA VAL A 31 11.08 -1.31 -5.10
C VAL A 31 10.85 -0.12 -6.04
N PRO A 32 11.79 0.84 -6.13
CA PRO A 32 11.71 1.93 -7.09
C PRO A 32 11.58 1.34 -8.49
N MET A 33 10.72 1.96 -9.29
CA MET A 33 10.58 1.60 -10.69
C MET A 33 11.91 1.91 -11.38
N ARG A 34 12.70 0.88 -11.70
CA ARG A 34 14.11 1.04 -12.05
C ARG A 34 14.34 1.80 -13.37
N ARG A 35 13.36 1.81 -14.30
CA ARG A 35 13.36 2.61 -15.54
C ARG A 35 11.93 2.91 -16.01
N GLY A 36 11.74 4.06 -16.65
CA GLY A 36 10.56 4.37 -17.46
C GLY A 36 9.37 5.02 -16.74
N TRP A 37 9.52 5.47 -15.49
CA TRP A 37 8.50 6.31 -14.86
C TRP A 37 8.84 7.79 -15.04
N ASP A 38 7.90 8.54 -15.61
CA ASP A 38 8.00 9.97 -15.87
C ASP A 38 6.73 10.69 -15.38
N LEU A 39 6.92 11.79 -14.65
CA LEU A 39 5.83 12.54 -14.03
C LEU A 39 4.91 13.19 -15.09
N PRO A 40 5.42 13.97 -16.06
CA PRO A 40 4.64 14.47 -17.18
C PRO A 40 3.77 13.41 -17.86
N THR A 41 4.36 12.25 -18.19
CA THR A 41 3.63 11.14 -18.81
C THR A 41 2.53 10.60 -17.89
N HIS A 42 2.78 10.53 -16.60
CA HIS A 42 1.77 10.12 -15.61
C HIS A 42 0.62 11.13 -15.49
N LEU A 43 0.92 12.43 -15.43
CA LEU A 43 -0.06 13.51 -15.38
C LEU A 43 -0.93 13.53 -16.65
N ALA A 44 -0.32 13.36 -17.83
CA ALA A 44 -1.04 13.25 -19.09
C ALA A 44 -2.05 12.09 -19.09
N ARG A 45 -1.65 10.92 -18.54
CA ARG A 45 -2.56 9.77 -18.38
C ARG A 45 -3.72 10.05 -17.43
N LEU A 46 -3.48 10.77 -16.32
CA LEU A 46 -4.55 11.16 -15.39
C LEU A 46 -5.53 12.15 -16.02
N ARG A 47 -5.01 13.12 -16.78
CA ARG A 47 -5.82 14.08 -17.53
C ARG A 47 -6.66 13.40 -18.62
N ALA A 48 -6.09 12.41 -19.32
CA ALA A 48 -6.80 11.60 -20.31
C ALA A 48 -7.97 10.80 -19.69
N ARG A 49 -7.86 10.40 -18.41
CA ARG A 49 -8.94 9.75 -17.64
C ARG A 49 -9.99 10.73 -17.08
N ARG A 50 -9.98 11.99 -17.53
CA ARG A 50 -10.88 13.08 -17.11
C ARG A 50 -10.80 13.46 -15.63
N HIS A 51 -9.71 13.17 -14.94
CA HIS A 51 -9.52 13.70 -13.59
C HIS A 51 -9.39 15.22 -13.61
N THR A 52 -10.04 15.89 -12.65
CA THR A 52 -9.89 17.33 -12.45
C THR A 52 -8.50 17.64 -11.88
N TRP A 53 -7.99 18.86 -12.08
CA TRP A 53 -6.71 19.26 -11.48
C TRP A 53 -6.71 19.13 -9.95
N ARG A 54 -7.86 19.39 -9.32
CA ARG A 54 -8.06 19.20 -7.88
C ARG A 54 -7.88 17.74 -7.47
N GLU A 55 -8.48 16.79 -8.20
CA GLU A 55 -8.32 15.36 -7.93
C GLU A 55 -6.88 14.89 -8.14
N ILE A 56 -6.23 15.35 -9.21
CA ILE A 56 -4.83 15.02 -9.50
C ILE A 56 -3.92 15.53 -8.39
N TYR A 57 -4.13 16.77 -7.94
CA TYR A 57 -3.38 17.36 -6.84
C TYR A 57 -3.53 16.52 -5.56
N TRP A 58 -4.76 16.22 -5.13
CA TRP A 58 -5.01 15.44 -3.92
C TRP A 58 -4.50 14.01 -4.04
N HIS A 59 -4.56 13.42 -5.23
CA HIS A 59 -3.96 12.11 -5.49
C HIS A 59 -2.44 12.16 -5.30
N LEU A 60 -1.74 13.08 -5.97
CA LEU A 60 -0.29 13.23 -5.83
C LEU A 60 0.12 13.54 -4.39
N TRP A 61 -0.57 14.48 -3.77
CA TRP A 61 -0.34 14.84 -2.38
C TRP A 61 -0.48 13.62 -1.47
N GLY A 62 -1.57 12.86 -1.60
CA GLY A 62 -1.83 11.69 -0.76
C GLY A 62 -0.83 10.55 -0.97
N VAL A 63 -0.25 10.45 -2.17
CA VAL A 63 0.74 9.42 -2.51
C VAL A 63 2.15 9.81 -2.02
N LEU A 64 2.45 11.11 -1.93
CA LEU A 64 3.72 11.62 -1.41
C LEU A 64 3.76 11.71 0.11
N HIS A 65 2.60 11.86 0.77
CA HIS A 65 2.50 12.01 2.22
C HIS A 65 2.19 10.67 2.88
N VAL A 66 3.06 10.27 3.80
CA VAL A 66 2.87 9.08 4.62
C VAL A 66 2.48 9.50 6.02
N LEU A 67 1.40 8.90 6.52
CA LEU A 67 0.92 9.09 7.87
C LEU A 67 1.64 8.08 8.78
N PRO A 68 2.28 8.54 9.88
CA PRO A 68 3.12 7.67 10.70
C PRO A 68 2.31 6.66 11.50
N ARG A 69 1.05 6.96 11.86
CA ARG A 69 0.16 6.04 12.58
C ARG A 69 -1.29 6.27 12.18
N CYS A 70 -1.94 5.25 11.66
CA CYS A 70 -3.39 5.21 11.56
C CYS A 70 -4.02 5.20 12.98
N ALA A 71 -5.06 5.99 13.22
CA ALA A 71 -5.74 6.05 14.52
C ALA A 71 -6.39 4.72 14.95
N ARG A 72 -6.70 3.83 13.99
CA ARG A 72 -7.36 2.54 14.24
C ARG A 72 -6.37 1.38 14.29
N CYS A 73 -5.68 1.10 13.18
CA CYS A 73 -4.77 -0.06 13.08
C CYS A 73 -3.31 0.25 13.48
N ARG A 74 -2.97 1.52 13.80
CA ARG A 74 -1.61 1.99 14.14
C ARG A 74 -0.53 1.76 13.06
N ALA A 75 -0.90 1.21 11.91
CA ALA A 75 0.01 1.01 10.79
C ALA A 75 0.43 2.33 10.14
N VAL A 76 1.62 2.32 9.55
CA VAL A 76 2.11 3.39 8.67
C VAL A 76 1.41 3.26 7.33
N VAL A 77 0.69 4.29 6.89
CA VAL A 77 -0.10 4.25 5.65
C VAL A 77 0.11 5.50 4.80
N PRO A 78 0.15 5.39 3.46
CA PRO A 78 0.04 6.55 2.60
C PRO A 78 -1.29 7.26 2.82
N ALA A 79 -1.32 8.59 2.78
CA ALA A 79 -2.56 9.34 2.94
C ALA A 79 -3.60 8.99 1.85
N ALA A 80 -3.15 8.66 0.63
CA ALA A 80 -4.02 8.17 -0.44
C ALA A 80 -4.65 6.80 -0.19
N GLU A 81 -4.14 6.03 0.79
CA GLU A 81 -4.60 4.69 1.12
C GLU A 81 -5.23 4.63 2.53
N LEU A 82 -5.61 5.77 3.10
CA LEU A 82 -6.21 5.84 4.44
C LEU A 82 -7.50 5.01 4.56
N ALA A 83 -8.22 4.83 3.45
CA ALA A 83 -9.41 3.98 3.38
C ALA A 83 -9.11 2.47 3.43
N GLN A 84 -7.85 2.04 3.26
CA GLN A 84 -7.42 0.63 3.29
C GLN A 84 -6.98 0.20 4.70
N CYS A 85 -7.57 0.80 5.74
CA CYS A 85 -7.29 0.41 7.12
C CYS A 85 -7.74 -1.03 7.36
N THR A 86 -6.81 -1.89 7.80
CA THR A 86 -7.07 -3.31 8.13
C THR A 86 -7.65 -3.52 9.53
N TYR A 87 -8.12 -2.45 10.18
CA TYR A 87 -8.80 -2.59 11.46
C TYR A 87 -10.17 -3.21 11.25
N HIS A 88 -10.36 -4.42 11.78
CA HIS A 88 -11.64 -5.11 11.83
C HIS A 88 -12.12 -5.15 13.28
N PRO A 89 -13.35 -4.66 13.57
CA PRO A 89 -13.91 -4.67 14.92
C PRO A 89 -14.43 -6.06 15.35
N ALA A 90 -14.64 -6.96 14.38
CA ALA A 90 -15.09 -8.33 14.64
C ALA A 90 -13.93 -9.18 15.19
N ALA A 91 -14.27 -10.19 16.00
CA ALA A 91 -13.32 -11.21 16.42
C ALA A 91 -12.76 -11.94 15.18
N ALA A 92 -11.49 -12.36 15.26
CA ALA A 92 -10.90 -13.18 14.22
C ALA A 92 -11.68 -14.51 14.14
N ASP A 93 -12.28 -14.76 12.99
CA ASP A 93 -12.96 -16.02 12.69
C ASP A 93 -11.95 -16.92 11.98
N PHE A 94 -11.57 -18.01 12.65
CA PHE A 94 -10.68 -19.01 12.10
C PHE A 94 -11.55 -20.18 11.67
N ASP A 95 -11.53 -20.50 10.38
CA ASP A 95 -12.20 -21.69 9.88
C ASP A 95 -11.41 -22.92 10.36
N ASP A 96 -11.88 -23.53 11.44
CA ASP A 96 -11.35 -24.78 12.01
C ASP A 96 -11.80 -26.03 11.20
N SER A 97 -12.40 -25.84 10.01
CA SER A 97 -12.80 -26.95 9.16
C SER A 97 -11.58 -27.82 8.82
N PRO A 98 -11.61 -29.13 9.11
CA PRO A 98 -10.48 -30.01 8.85
C PRO A 98 -10.22 -30.07 7.35
N VAL A 99 -9.07 -29.55 6.91
CA VAL A 99 -8.58 -29.69 5.55
C VAL A 99 -8.24 -31.17 5.33
N GLY A 100 -9.19 -31.91 4.76
CA GLY A 100 -8.95 -33.22 4.15
C GLY A 100 -8.94 -34.42 5.10
N GLY A 101 -10.12 -34.83 5.57
CA GLY A 101 -10.38 -36.20 5.98
C GLY A 101 -11.24 -36.90 4.93
N ALA A 102 -10.64 -37.42 3.86
CA ALA A 102 -11.30 -38.33 2.94
C ALA A 102 -10.79 -39.76 3.23
N LYS A 103 -11.76 -40.64 3.54
CA LYS A 103 -11.62 -42.08 3.72
C LYS A 103 -10.99 -42.78 2.53
#